data_AF-A0A0E3Z487-F1
#
_entry.id   AF-A0A0E3Z487-F1
#
_cell.length_a   1.000
_cell.length_b   1.000
_cell.length_c   1.000
_cell.angle_alpha   90.00
_cell.angle_beta   90.00
_cell.angle_gamma   90.00
#
_symmetry.space_group_name_H-M   'P 1'
#
loop_
_entity.id
_entity.type
_entity.pdbx_description
1 polymer ?
#
loop_
_entity_poly.entity_id
_entity_poly.type
_entity_poly.pdbx_seq_one_letter_code
_entity_poly.pdbx_strand_id
1 'polypeptide(L)'
;MCQVPVDAAAGQSILEAPAFVATVPFHVLIMVLVWPVFAWLYFRKRVLDPRAEVHETFALGLLWLIAAMVVDYVGFVLIDNPWSLTPHELYVVYQPWISLIYLAIFASPWVHLALKRSLRNRTTS
;
A
#
# COMPACT_ATOMS: atom_id res chain seq x y z
N MET A 1 32.22 -2.42 -19.71
CA MET A 1 31.77 -2.83 -18.37
C MET A 1 31.37 -1.56 -17.63
N CYS A 2 30.07 -1.24 -17.57
CA CYS A 2 29.59 -0.13 -16.76
C CYS A 2 29.73 -0.53 -15.30
N GLN A 3 30.66 0.09 -14.58
CA GLN A 3 30.66 0.03 -13.13
C GLN A 3 29.44 0.84 -12.67
N VAL A 4 28.39 0.13 -12.25
CA VAL A 4 27.36 0.70 -11.39
C VAL A 4 28.10 1.07 -10.09
N PRO A 5 28.11 2.34 -9.63
CA PRO A 5 28.76 2.67 -8.38
C PRO A 5 28.04 1.89 -7.28
N VAL A 6 28.76 0.92 -6.72
CA VAL A 6 28.34 0.13 -5.55
C VAL A 6 28.83 0.91 -4.36
N ASP A 7 28.24 2.07 -4.15
CA ASP A 7 28.59 2.92 -3.03
C ASP A 7 27.28 3.36 -2.39
N ALA A 8 26.61 2.40 -1.76
CA ALA A 8 26.12 2.69 -0.43
C ALA A 8 27.37 3.01 0.39
N ALA A 9 27.78 4.28 0.39
CA ALA A 9 28.79 4.73 1.33
C ALA A 9 28.30 4.31 2.71
N ALA A 10 29.13 3.62 3.50
CA ALA A 10 28.77 3.16 4.83
C ALA A 10 28.21 4.34 5.64
N GLY A 11 26.88 4.41 5.82
CA GLY A 11 26.18 5.53 6.43
C GLY A 11 25.14 6.25 5.57
N GLN A 12 24.98 5.93 4.28
CA GLN A 12 23.88 6.46 3.45
C GLN A 12 22.60 5.63 3.64
N SER A 13 21.49 6.34 3.88
CA SER A 13 20.18 5.73 4.00
C SER A 13 19.79 5.04 2.69
N ILE A 14 19.08 3.91 2.77
CA ILE A 14 18.60 3.25 1.54
C ILE A 14 17.65 4.11 0.73
N LEU A 15 17.06 5.13 1.37
CA LEU A 15 16.23 6.15 0.74
C LEU A 15 17.02 7.01 -0.27
N GLU A 16 18.34 7.11 -0.11
CA GLU A 16 19.23 7.91 -0.98
C GLU A 16 19.81 7.08 -2.13
N ALA A 17 19.65 5.75 -2.09
CA ALA A 17 20.17 4.88 -3.13
C ALA A 17 19.49 5.19 -4.48
N PRO A 18 20.25 5.44 -5.57
CA PRO A 18 19.67 5.81 -6.87
C PRO A 18 18.65 4.81 -7.40
N ALA A 19 18.88 3.52 -7.12
CA ALA A 19 17.94 2.45 -7.48
C ALA A 19 16.61 2.56 -6.72
N PHE A 20 16.63 2.91 -5.44
CA PHE A 20 15.43 3.09 -4.63
C PHE A 20 14.65 4.33 -5.07
N VAL A 21 15.32 5.47 -5.24
CA VAL A 21 14.69 6.73 -5.68
C VAL A 21 13.98 6.56 -7.02
N ALA A 22 14.57 5.79 -7.95
CA ALA A 22 13.96 5.50 -9.23
C ALA A 22 12.65 4.68 -9.12
N THR A 23 12.50 3.84 -8.09
CA THR A 23 11.30 3.01 -7.89
C THR A 23 10.22 3.70 -7.08
N VAL A 24 10.54 4.77 -6.33
CA VAL A 24 9.60 5.49 -5.46
C VAL A 24 8.27 5.85 -6.13
N PRO A 25 8.23 6.44 -7.34
CA PRO A 25 6.97 6.79 -7.99
C PRO A 25 6.09 5.57 -8.30
N PHE A 26 6.70 4.42 -8.53
CA PHE A 26 6.01 3.18 -8.85
C PHE A 26 5.44 2.49 -7.61
N HIS A 27 5.96 2.76 -6.41
CA HIS A 27 5.48 2.13 -5.17
C HIS A 27 3.99 2.40 -4.96
N VAL A 28 3.54 3.65 -5.07
CA VAL A 28 2.12 4.01 -4.93
C VAL A 28 1.29 3.40 -6.06
N LEU A 29 1.78 3.45 -7.30
CA LEU A 29 1.07 2.92 -8.46
C LEU A 29 0.80 1.42 -8.32
N ILE A 30 1.81 0.65 -7.90
CA ILE A 30 1.67 -0.79 -7.64
C ILE A 30 0.63 -1.03 -6.55
N MET A 31 0.64 -0.26 -5.46
CA MET A 31 -0.33 -0.42 -4.37
C MET A 31 -1.77 -0.16 -4.85
N VAL A 32 -1.97 0.91 -5.62
CA VAL A 32 -3.28 1.25 -6.21
C VAL A 32 -3.76 0.19 -7.20
N LEU A 33 -2.87 -0.49 -7.91
CA LEU A 33 -3.26 -1.54 -8.88
C LEU A 33 -3.50 -2.89 -8.20
N VAL A 34 -2.65 -3.28 -7.26
CA VAL A 34 -2.63 -4.62 -6.67
C VAL A 34 -3.69 -4.78 -5.58
N TRP A 35 -3.82 -3.80 -4.67
CA TRP A 35 -4.72 -3.94 -3.52
C TRP A 35 -6.22 -4.04 -3.90
N PRO A 36 -6.74 -3.28 -4.88
CA PRO A 36 -8.13 -3.45 -5.32
C PRO A 36 -8.42 -4.83 -5.92
N VAL A 37 -7.42 -5.49 -6.53
CA VAL A 37 -7.58 -6.87 -7.02
C VAL A 37 -7.78 -7.83 -5.85
N PHE A 38 -7.00 -7.68 -4.77
CA PHE A 38 -7.21 -8.46 -3.54
C PHE A 38 -8.57 -8.16 -2.90
N ALA A 39 -9.02 -6.90 -2.89
CA ALA A 39 -10.34 -6.55 -2.38
C ALA A 39 -11.44 -7.22 -3.19
N TRP A 40 -11.31 -7.23 -4.53
CA TRP A 40 -12.21 -7.95 -5.41
C TRP A 40 -12.22 -9.46 -5.11
N LEU A 41 -11.06 -10.09 -4.91
CA LEU A 41 -10.97 -11.50 -4.54
C LEU A 41 -11.68 -11.80 -3.20
N TYR A 42 -11.52 -10.92 -2.21
CA TYR A 42 -12.16 -11.05 -0.90
C TYR A 42 -13.70 -10.99 -1.00
N PHE A 43 -14.25 -10.04 -1.77
CA PHE A 43 -15.69 -9.86 -1.91
C PHE A 43 -16.33 -10.76 -2.99
N ARG A 44 -15.54 -11.41 -3.86
CA ARG A 44 -16.04 -12.18 -5.03
C ARG A 44 -17.13 -13.19 -4.71
N LYS A 45 -17.07 -13.83 -3.54
CA LYS A 45 -18.03 -14.88 -3.12
C LYS A 45 -18.97 -14.43 -2.00
N ARG A 46 -18.89 -13.18 -1.56
CA ARG A 46 -19.69 -12.65 -0.46
C ARG A 46 -20.96 -12.01 -1.00
N VAL A 47 -22.11 -12.55 -0.59
CA VAL A 47 -23.42 -11.93 -0.79
C VAL A 47 -23.78 -11.27 0.53
N LEU A 48 -23.72 -9.94 0.54
CA LEU A 48 -23.97 -9.11 1.71
C LEU A 48 -25.10 -8.13 1.40
N ASP A 49 -25.92 -7.85 2.40
CA ASP A 49 -26.88 -6.76 2.32
C ASP A 49 -26.16 -5.41 2.16
N PRO A 50 -26.76 -4.41 1.48
CA PRO A 50 -26.08 -3.15 1.16
C PRO A 50 -25.49 -2.40 2.37
N ARG A 51 -26.12 -2.52 3.55
CA ARG A 51 -25.65 -1.89 4.79
C ARG A 51 -24.46 -2.67 5.40
N ALA A 52 -24.55 -4.00 5.40
CA ALA A 52 -23.47 -4.87 5.87
C ALA A 52 -22.23 -4.74 4.97
N GLU A 53 -22.43 -4.58 3.66
CA GLU A 53 -21.37 -4.39 2.68
C GLU A 53 -20.53 -3.13 2.94
N VAL A 54 -21.16 -2.00 3.29
CA VAL A 54 -20.42 -0.76 3.65
C VAL A 54 -19.62 -0.95 4.92
N HIS A 55 -20.23 -1.53 5.96
CA HIS A 55 -19.56 -1.78 7.23
C HIS A 55 -18.36 -2.70 7.07
N GLU A 56 -18.51 -3.79 6.30
CA GLU A 56 -17.43 -4.73 6.03
C GLU A 56 -16.33 -4.12 5.16
N THR A 57 -16.67 -3.28 4.19
CA THR A 57 -15.69 -2.52 3.39
C THR A 57 -14.83 -1.62 4.26
N PHE A 58 -15.44 -0.87 5.19
CA PHE A 58 -14.72 -0.03 6.13
C PHE A 58 -13.85 -0.85 7.09
N ALA A 59 -14.42 -1.90 7.69
CA ALA A 59 -13.69 -2.77 8.62
C ALA A 59 -12.49 -3.45 7.95
N LEU A 60 -12.65 -3.93 6.72
CA LEU A 60 -11.56 -4.53 5.94
C LEU A 60 -10.48 -3.50 5.59
N GLY A 61 -10.87 -2.32 5.13
CA GLY A 61 -9.92 -1.25 4.83
C GLY A 61 -9.11 -0.83 6.06
N LEU A 62 -9.77 -0.68 7.21
CA LEU A 62 -9.12 -0.36 8.47
C LEU A 62 -8.19 -1.49 8.95
N LEU A 63 -8.65 -2.75 8.85
CA LEU A 63 -7.82 -3.91 9.18
C LEU A 63 -6.55 -3.94 8.34
N TRP A 64 -6.67 -3.74 7.02
CA TRP A 64 -5.52 -3.73 6.11
C TRP A 64 -4.57 -2.58 6.36
N LEU A 65 -5.10 -1.38 6.63
CA LEU A 65 -4.28 -0.23 7.00
C LEU A 65 -3.46 -0.51 8.26
N ILE A 66 -4.11 -0.96 9.34
CA ILE A 66 -3.43 -1.24 10.61
C ILE A 66 -2.41 -2.36 10.41
N ALA A 67 -2.78 -3.44 9.72
CA ALA A 67 -1.88 -4.55 9.43
C ALA A 67 -0.65 -4.09 8.63
N ALA A 68 -0.83 -3.26 7.60
CA ALA A 68 0.26 -2.70 6.81
C ALA A 68 1.21 -1.86 7.67
N MET A 69 0.68 -0.94 8.50
CA MET A 69 1.51 -0.13 9.39
C MET A 69 2.33 -0.99 10.38
N VAL A 70 1.71 -2.03 10.95
CA VAL A 70 2.40 -2.93 11.87
C VAL A 70 3.48 -3.75 11.15
N VAL A 71 3.17 -4.30 9.98
CA VAL A 71 4.13 -5.09 9.19
C VAL A 71 5.29 -4.21 8.72
N ASP A 72 5.03 -2.99 8.25
CA ASP A 72 6.06 -2.05 7.82
C ASP A 72 6.95 -1.65 9.00
N TYR A 73 6.36 -1.35 10.17
CA TYR A 73 7.13 -1.04 11.36
C TYR A 73 8.00 -2.22 11.82
N VAL A 74 7.43 -3.43 11.89
CA VAL A 74 8.20 -4.60 12.32
C VAL A 74 9.28 -4.95 11.30
N GLY A 75 8.94 -4.96 10.02
CA GLY A 75 9.82 -5.35 8.92
C GLY A 75 10.95 -4.36 8.68
N PHE A 76 10.66 -3.05 8.67
CA PHE A 76 11.66 -2.03 8.39
C PHE A 76 12.33 -1.46 9.63
N VAL A 77 11.67 -1.42 10.80
CA VAL A 77 12.24 -0.77 12.00
C VAL A 77 12.76 -1.79 13.01
N LEU A 78 11.98 -2.83 13.31
CA LEU A 78 12.32 -3.75 14.42
C LEU A 78 13.30 -4.84 14.01
N ILE A 79 13.22 -5.31 12.77
CA ILE A 79 14.08 -6.37 12.24
C ILE A 79 15.29 -5.74 11.56
N ASP A 80 16.47 -5.96 12.16
CA ASP A 80 17.75 -5.58 11.57
C ASP A 80 17.98 -6.37 10.27
N ASN A 81 17.79 -5.68 9.15
CA ASN A 81 18.02 -6.19 7.81
C ASN A 81 18.75 -5.14 6.95
N PRO A 82 19.27 -5.50 5.77
CA PRO A 82 19.98 -4.56 4.89
C PRO A 82 19.15 -3.33 4.45
N TRP A 83 17.83 -3.41 4.55
CA TRP A 83 16.83 -2.35 4.32
C TRP A 83 16.21 -1.81 5.62
N SER A 84 16.86 -1.98 6.77
CA SER A 84 16.40 -1.41 8.03
C SER A 84 16.38 0.12 7.95
N LEU A 85 15.32 0.71 8.48
CA LEU A 85 15.05 2.14 8.52
C LEU A 85 14.78 2.56 9.96
N THR A 86 15.22 3.75 10.31
CA THR A 86 14.77 4.38 11.55
C THR A 86 13.29 4.80 11.43
N PRO A 87 12.55 4.92 12.56
CA PRO A 87 11.17 5.42 12.54
C PRO A 87 11.04 6.79 11.87
N HIS A 88 12.05 7.64 12.06
CA HIS A 88 12.10 8.96 11.45
C HIS A 88 12.21 8.88 9.92
N GLU A 89 13.06 8.00 9.40
CA GLU A 89 13.19 7.80 7.95
C GLU A 89 11.89 7.28 7.33
N LEU A 90 11.25 6.30 7.96
CA LEU A 90 10.01 5.70 7.44
C LEU A 90 8.82 6.67 7.47
N TYR A 91 8.62 7.41 8.56
CA TYR A 91 7.41 8.22 8.74
C TYR A 91 7.56 9.70 8.42
N VAL A 92 8.78 10.24 8.44
CA VAL A 92 9.04 11.68 8.19
C VAL A 92 9.74 11.87 6.84
N VAL A 93 10.87 11.19 6.60
CA VAL A 93 11.67 11.41 5.38
C VAL A 93 10.98 10.83 4.14
N TYR A 94 10.36 9.67 4.27
CA TYR A 94 9.68 8.99 3.16
C TYR A 94 8.30 9.58 2.81
N GLN A 95 7.90 10.69 3.45
CA GLN A 95 6.74 11.46 3.02
C GLN A 95 6.97 12.07 1.62
N PRO A 96 5.92 12.23 0.80
CA PRO A 96 4.52 11.87 1.04
C PRO A 96 4.18 10.40 0.73
N TRP A 97 5.16 9.62 0.29
CA TRP A 97 4.94 8.31 -0.36
C TRP A 97 4.33 7.28 0.57
N ILE A 98 4.81 7.19 1.82
CA ILE A 98 4.24 6.27 2.82
C ILE A 98 2.76 6.55 3.08
N SER A 99 2.38 7.82 3.17
CA SER A 99 0.99 8.23 3.39
C SER A 99 0.11 7.88 2.19
N LEU A 100 0.62 8.03 0.97
CA LEU A 100 -0.09 7.64 -0.25
C LEU A 100 -0.25 6.12 -0.35
N ILE A 101 0.75 5.34 0.06
CA ILE A 101 0.68 3.88 0.13
C ILE A 101 -0.42 3.47 1.11
N TYR A 102 -0.40 3.97 2.35
CA TYR A 102 -1.43 3.68 3.35
C TYR A 102 -2.82 4.09 2.90
N LEU A 103 -2.95 5.25 2.25
CA LEU A 103 -4.21 5.69 1.68
C LEU A 103 -4.69 4.75 0.56
N ALA A 104 -3.80 4.30 -0.32
CA ALA A 104 -4.13 3.35 -1.39
C ALA A 104 -4.62 2.01 -0.82
N ILE A 105 -3.95 1.49 0.21
CA ILE A 105 -4.35 0.26 0.90
C ILE A 105 -5.74 0.41 1.51
N PHE A 106 -5.97 1.49 2.27
CA PHE A 106 -7.25 1.76 2.90
C PHE A 106 -8.37 2.00 1.87
N ALA A 107 -8.09 2.72 0.78
CA ALA A 107 -9.06 3.04 -0.26
C ALA A 107 -9.39 1.83 -1.15
N SER A 108 -8.57 0.78 -1.16
CA SER A 108 -8.74 -0.34 -2.08
C SER A 108 -10.09 -1.07 -1.99
N PRO A 109 -10.68 -1.33 -0.79
CA PRO A 109 -12.00 -1.94 -0.71
C PRO A 109 -13.10 -0.98 -1.19
N TRP A 110 -12.91 0.33 -1.00
CA TRP A 110 -13.84 1.35 -1.47
C TRP A 110 -13.88 1.47 -2.99
N VAL A 111 -12.72 1.35 -3.65
CA VAL A 111 -12.63 1.31 -5.11
C VAL A 111 -13.43 0.13 -5.66
N HIS A 112 -13.29 -1.05 -5.03
CA HIS A 112 -14.09 -2.23 -5.39
C HIS A 112 -15.60 -1.96 -5.24
N LEU A 113 -16.02 -1.44 -4.08
CA LEU A 113 -17.42 -1.15 -3.79
C LEU A 113 -18.01 -0.13 -4.78
N ALA A 114 -17.27 0.94 -5.07
CA ALA A 114 -17.67 1.97 -6.03
C ALA A 114 -17.82 1.38 -7.45
N LEU A 115 -16.86 0.56 -7.89
CA LEU A 115 -16.92 -0.11 -9.18
C LEU A 115 -18.13 -1.06 -9.28
N LYS A 116 -18.35 -1.89 -8.26
CA LYS A 116 -19.50 -2.81 -8.18
C LYS A 116 -20.83 -2.05 -8.29
N ARG A 117 -20.97 -0.94 -7.56
CA ARG A 117 -22.18 -0.09 -7.60
C ARG A 117 -22.37 0.57 -8.97
N SER A 118 -21.29 1.08 -9.58
CA SER A 118 -21.33 1.69 -10.92
C SER A 118 -21.80 0.69 -11.99
N LEU A 119 -21.33 -0.57 -11.94
CA LEU A 119 -21.74 -1.61 -12.88
C LEU A 119 -23.20 -2.01 -12.69
N ARG A 120 -23.65 -2.17 -11.43
CA ARG A 120 -25.06 -2.50 -11.13
C ARG A 120 -26.02 -1.45 -11.69
N ASN A 121 -25.73 -0.16 -11.48
CA ASN A 121 -26.59 0.92 -11.95
C ASN A 121 -26.74 0.98 -13.48
N ARG A 122 -25.72 0.51 -14.23
CA ARG A 122 -25.79 0.42 -15.71
C ARG A 122 -26.64 -0.74 -16.22
N THR A 123 -26.90 -1.75 -15.39
CA THR A 123 -27.64 -2.95 -15.81
C THR A 123 -29.15 -2.82 -15.55
N THR A 124 -29.54 -1.84 -14.71
CA THR A 124 -30.92 -1.57 -14.31
C THR A 124 -31.55 -0.38 -15.05
N SER A 125 -30.86 0.19 -16.04
CA SER A 125 -31.37 1.23 -16.95
C SER A 125 -31.59 0.65 -18.33
#